data_AF-A0A1Q8DHT4-F1
#
_entry.id   AF-A0A1Q8DHT4-F1
#
_cell.length_a   1.000
_cell.length_b   1.000
_cell.length_c   1.000
_cell.angle_alpha   90.00
_cell.angle_beta   90.00
_cell.angle_gamma   90.00
#
_symmetry.space_group_name_H-M   'P 1'
#
loop_
_entity.id
_entity.type
_entity.pdbx_description
1 polymer ?
#
loop_
_entity_poly.entity_id
_entity_poly.type
_entity_poly.pdbx_seq_one_letter_code
_entity_poly.pdbx_strand_id
1 'polypeptide(L)' 'YGRDGEHEQRQIIEHIKAFIEQHGSSRFQPCHIHMHQDFETKITNRAGYHNYDTGEYYFSTSTFDEVCSPFNKSKV' A
#
# COMPACT_ATOMS: atom_id res chain seq x y z
N TYR A 1 -18.09 24.15 11.54
CA TYR A 1 -17.45 23.57 10.35
C TYR A 1 -16.16 22.91 10.80
N GLY A 2 -16.11 21.58 10.87
CA GLY A 2 -14.95 20.90 11.48
C GLY A 2 -15.06 19.38 11.62
N ARG A 3 -15.96 18.71 10.89
CA ARG A 3 -16.09 17.24 10.90
C ARG A 3 -15.62 16.56 9.61
N ASP A 4 -15.40 17.32 8.54
CA ASP A 4 -15.13 16.76 7.22
C ASP A 4 -13.74 16.12 7.11
N GLY A 5 -12.71 16.76 7.69
CA GLY A 5 -11.33 16.26 7.61
C GLY A 5 -11.12 14.88 8.28
N GLU A 6 -11.77 14.64 9.42
CA GLU A 6 -11.72 13.34 10.10
C GLU A 6 -12.43 12.22 9.33
N HIS A 7 -13.47 12.57 8.58
CA HIS A 7 -14.24 11.61 7.80
C HIS A 7 -13.49 11.24 6.51
N GLU A 8 -12.87 12.23 5.85
CA GLU A 8 -12.01 12.00 4.68
C GLU A 8 -10.78 11.15 5.04
N GLN A 9 -10.13 11.41 6.17
CA GLN A 9 -9.01 10.59 6.66
C GLN A 9 -9.42 9.14 6.95
N ARG A 10 -10.58 8.92 7.58
CA ARG A 10 -11.10 7.57 7.81
C ARG A 10 -11.35 6.82 6.49
N GLN A 11 -11.90 7.47 5.48
CA GLN A 11 -12.13 6.84 4.18
C GLN A 11 -10.82 6.47 3.46
N ILE A 12 -9.79 7.31 3.55
CA ILE A 12 -8.45 7.01 3.00
C ILE A 12 -7.85 5.78 3.68
N ILE A 13 -7.90 5.73 5.01
CA ILE A 13 -7.36 4.60 5.78
C ILE A 13 -8.10 3.30 5.44
N GLU A 14 -9.43 3.33 5.38
CA GLU A 14 -10.23 2.15 5.04
C GLU A 14 -9.98 1.69 3.59
N HIS A 15 -9.76 2.62 2.66
CA HIS A 15 -9.40 2.27 1.28
C HIS A 15 -8.03 1.59 1.19
N ILE A 16 -7.02 2.11 1.91
CA ILE A 16 -5.69 1.51 1.97
C ILE A 16 -5.75 0.11 2.60
N LYS A 17 -6.52 -0.06 3.68
CA LYS A 17 -6.73 -1.38 4.30
C LYS A 17 -7.35 -2.36 3.32
N ALA A 18 -8.45 -1.99 2.67
CA ALA A 18 -9.11 -2.85 1.69
C ALA A 18 -8.17 -3.25 0.55
N PHE A 19 -7.31 -2.33 0.09
CA PHE A 19 -6.28 -2.63 -0.89
C PHE A 19 -5.27 -3.66 -0.39
N ILE A 20 -4.79 -3.53 0.86
CA ILE A 20 -3.87 -4.49 1.48
C ILE A 20 -4.55 -5.85 1.66
N GLU A 21 -5.81 -5.90 2.09
CA GLU A 21 -6.54 -7.16 2.25
C GLU A 21 -6.75 -7.87 0.90
N GLN A 22 -7.02 -7.11 -0.17
CA GLN A 22 -7.27 -7.65 -1.50
C GLN A 22 -5.97 -8.05 -2.24
N HIS A 23 -4.89 -7.28 -2.07
CA HIS A 23 -3.67 -7.38 -2.88
C HIS A 23 -2.40 -7.66 -2.09
N GLY A 24 -2.46 -7.69 -0.75
CA GLY A 24 -1.32 -7.89 0.16
C GLY A 24 -0.48 -9.11 -0.18
N SER A 25 -1.12 -10.22 -0.51
CA SER A 25 -0.44 -11.49 -0.85
C SER A 25 0.09 -11.57 -2.29
N SER A 26 -0.43 -10.74 -3.21
CA SER A 26 -0.11 -10.82 -4.64
C SER A 26 0.79 -9.70 -5.13
N ARG A 27 0.70 -8.50 -4.56
CA ARG A 27 1.42 -7.31 -5.03
C ARG A 27 2.53 -6.84 -4.09
N PHE A 28 2.61 -7.37 -2.87
CA PHE A 28 3.69 -7.03 -1.95
C PHE A 28 4.71 -8.14 -1.88
N GLN A 29 5.97 -7.75 -2.02
CA GLN A 29 7.09 -8.65 -1.92
C GLN A 29 7.52 -8.79 -0.46
N PRO A 30 7.77 -10.01 0.05
CA PRO A 30 8.34 -10.20 1.37
C PRO A 30 9.68 -9.47 1.50
N CYS A 31 9.84 -8.61 2.50
CA CYS A 31 11.12 -7.99 2.82
C CYS A 31 11.92 -8.95 3.72
N HIS A 32 12.49 -10.01 3.14
CA HIS A 32 13.38 -10.90 3.91
C HIS A 32 14.77 -10.26 4.06
N ILE A 33 15.15 -9.99 5.31
CA ILE A 33 16.44 -9.38 5.68
C ILE A 33 17.61 -10.38 5.47
N HIS A 34 17.32 -11.67 5.32
CA HIS A 34 18.32 -12.71 5.17
C HIS A 34 18.23 -13.42 3.82
N MET A 35 19.22 -13.11 2.99
CA MET A 35 19.97 -14.05 2.15
C MET A 35 19.12 -15.12 1.47
N HIS A 36 18.64 -14.86 0.25
CA HIS A 36 18.75 -15.79 -0.87
C HIS A 36 18.28 -15.06 -2.13
N GLN A 37 19.26 -14.66 -2.94
CA GLN A 37 19.12 -13.83 -4.14
C GLN A 37 18.58 -14.59 -5.36
N ASP A 38 18.07 -15.82 -5.20
CA ASP A 38 18.01 -16.73 -6.35
C ASP A 38 16.62 -16.93 -6.95
N PHE A 39 15.52 -16.64 -6.26
CA PHE A 39 14.17 -16.93 -6.80
C PHE A 39 13.09 -15.95 -6.36
N GLU A 40 13.42 -14.66 -6.24
CA GLU A 40 12.36 -13.67 -6.09
C GLU A 40 11.56 -13.61 -7.40
N THR A 41 10.42 -14.31 -7.43
CA THR A 41 9.45 -14.26 -8.51
C THR A 41 9.08 -12.81 -8.74
N LYS A 42 9.46 -12.28 -9.90
CA LYS A 42 9.19 -10.90 -10.29
C LYS A 42 7.69 -10.64 -10.22
N ILE A 43 7.24 -9.97 -9.16
CA ILE A 43 5.84 -9.59 -9.00
C ILE A 43 5.53 -8.55 -10.07
N THR A 44 4.71 -8.92 -11.04
CA THR A 44 4.17 -7.99 -12.03
C THR A 44 3.23 -7.03 -11.31
N ASN A 45 3.41 -5.72 -11.49
CA ASN A 45 2.67 -4.68 -10.79
C ASN A 45 2.87 -4.70 -9.26
N ARG A 46 4.15 -4.79 -8.84
CA ARG A 46 4.53 -4.76 -7.43
C ARG A 46 4.10 -3.44 -6.78
N ALA A 47 3.20 -3.53 -5.81
CA ALA A 47 2.73 -2.40 -5.02
C ALA A 47 3.80 -1.93 -4.03
N GLY A 48 4.60 -2.85 -3.49
CA GLY A 48 5.67 -2.53 -2.56
C GLY A 48 6.18 -3.76 -1.82
N TYR A 49 6.52 -3.58 -0.54
CA TYR A 49 7.11 -4.60 0.32
C TYR A 49 6.30 -4.84 1.58
N HIS A 50 6.27 -6.07 2.06
CA HIS A 50 5.66 -6.45 3.33
C HIS A 50 6.73 -7.02 4.25
N ASN A 51 6.89 -6.41 5.43
CA ASN A 51 7.77 -6.89 6.48
C ASN A 51 6.98 -7.81 7.41
N TYR A 52 7.27 -9.10 7.36
CA TYR A 52 6.58 -10.10 8.18
C TYR A 52 7.01 -10.06 9.65
N ASP A 53 8.18 -9.54 9.97
CA ASP A 53 8.67 -9.42 11.34
C ASP A 53 7.96 -8.28 12.10
N THR A 54 7.70 -7.16 11.42
CA THR A 54 7.02 -5.98 12.01
C THR A 54 5.54 -5.89 11.66
N GLY A 55 5.08 -6.63 10.65
CA GLY A 55 3.73 -6.53 10.09
C GLY A 55 3.48 -5.26 9.26
N GLU A 56 4.55 -4.56 8.87
CA GLU A 56 4.46 -3.28 8.17
C GLU A 56 4.39 -3.47 6.65
N TYR A 57 3.50 -2.70 6.01
CA TYR A 57 3.38 -2.61 4.56
C TYR A 57 3.99 -1.30 4.06
N TYR A 58 4.99 -1.42 3.20
CA TYR A 58 5.64 -0.29 2.54
C TYR A 58 5.16 -0.21 1.10
N PHE A 59 4.54 0.91 0.73
CA PHE A 59 4.10 1.17 -0.63
C PHE A 59 5.21 1.84 -1.43
N SER A 60 5.29 1.49 -2.72
CA SER A 60 5.99 2.32 -3.69
C SER A 60 5.25 3.64 -3.88
N THR A 61 5.98 4.72 -4.14
CA THR A 61 5.39 6.06 -4.33
C THR A 61 4.37 6.09 -5.46
N SER A 62 4.63 5.40 -6.57
CA SER A 62 3.71 5.30 -7.71
C SER A 62 2.41 4.57 -7.36
N THR A 63 2.48 3.46 -6.63
CA THR A 63 1.29 2.70 -6.25
C THR A 63 0.50 3.43 -5.16
N PHE A 64 1.21 4.08 -4.23
CA PHE A 64 0.55 4.90 -3.22
C PHE A 64 -0.24 6.04 -3.86
N ASP A 65 0.30 6.70 -4.89
CA ASP A 65 -0.42 7.73 -5.64
C ASP A 65 -1.63 7.16 -6.39
N GLU A 66 -1.53 5.97 -7.00
CA GLU A 66 -2.66 5.29 -7.65
C GLU A 66 -3.79 4.96 -6.65
N VAL A 67 -3.44 4.37 -5.51
CA VAL A 67 -4.40 4.02 -4.45
C VAL A 67 -5.03 5.26 -3.81
N CYS A 68 -4.26 6.34 -3.69
CA CYS A 68 -4.75 7.62 -3.15
C CYS A 68 -5.39 8.52 -4.21
N SER A 69 -5.31 8.19 -5.50
CA SER A 69 -5.82 9.01 -6.61
C SER A 69 -7.29 9.43 -6.44
N PRO A 70 -8.22 8.56 -5.98
CA PRO A 70 -9.61 8.96 -5.74
C PRO A 70 -9.77 10.03 -4.65
N PHE A 71 -8.79 10.15 -3.75
CA PHE A 71 -8.77 11.09 -2.64
C PHE A 71 -7.83 12.27 -2.89
N ASN A 72 -6.99 12.19 -3.91
CA ASN A 72 -6.16 13.28 -4.39
C ASN A 72 -7.05 14.28 -5.15
N LYS A 73 -7.89 14.98 -4.38
CA LYS A 73 -8.64 16.14 -4.84
C LYS A 73 -7.61 17.26 -5.11
N SER A 74 -6.96 17.21 -6.27
CA SER A 74 -6.59 18.45 -6.94
C SER A 74 -7.91 19.14 -7.27
N LYS A 75 -8.39 19.95 -6.32
CA LYS A 75 -9.33 21.03 -6.61
C LYS A 75 -8.59 21.98 -7.54
N VAL A 76 -8.79 21.80 -8.84
CA VAL A 76 -8.69 22.88 -9.84
C VAL A 76 -10.04 23.57 -9.93
#